data_AF-A0A2V9AQK1-F1
#
_entry.id   AF-A0A2V9AQK1-F1
#
_cell.length_a   1.000
_cell.length_b   1.000
_cell.length_c   1.000
_cell.angle_alpha   90.00
_cell.angle_beta   90.00
_cell.angle_gamma   90.00
#
_symmetry.space_group_name_H-M   'P 1'
#
loop_
_entity.id
_entity.type
_entity.pdbx_description
1 polymer ?
#
loop_
_entity_poly.entity_id
_entity_poly.type
_entity_poly.pdbx_seq_one_letter_code
_entity_poly.pdbx_strand_id
1 'polypeptide(L)' 'MGEFSVFHWMVVLAIILIFFGGKRIPEIMKGFGEGIRSFKEGMSGTSHTPQTPPAQAPPSVPAQPASEEKK' A
#
# COMPACT_ATOMS: atom_id res chain seq x y z
N MET A 1 -26.74 -11.68 24.88
CA MET A 1 -25.58 -12.12 24.05
C MET A 1 -25.47 -11.22 22.81
N GLY A 2 -25.08 -9.96 22.99
CA GLY A 2 -25.04 -8.96 21.89
C GLY A 2 -24.58 -7.57 22.34
N GLU A 3 -23.93 -7.48 23.51
CA GLU A 3 -23.70 -6.20 24.21
C GLU A 3 -22.51 -5.40 23.67
N PHE A 4 -21.77 -5.93 22.70
CA PHE A 4 -20.66 -5.21 22.06
C PHE A 4 -20.79 -5.29 20.54
N SER A 5 -22.03 -5.13 20.07
CA SER A 5 -22.39 -4.92 18.67
C SER A 5 -21.45 -3.89 18.05
N VAL A 6 -21.05 -4.10 16.80
CA VAL A 6 -20.06 -3.37 15.99
C VAL A 6 -19.99 -1.84 16.25
N PHE A 7 -21.10 -1.22 16.65
CA PHE A 7 -21.17 0.14 17.18
C PHE A 7 -20.17 0.45 18.31
N HIS A 8 -19.96 -0.43 19.29
CA HIS A 8 -18.99 -0.20 20.37
C HIS A 8 -17.57 -0.07 19.81
N TRP A 9 -17.18 -0.99 18.93
CA TRP A 9 -15.89 -0.95 18.24
C TRP A 9 -15.73 0.29 17.37
N MET A 10 -16.79 0.75 16.71
CA MET A 10 -16.79 1.98 15.91
C MET A 10 -16.57 3.23 16.77
N VAL A 11 -17.20 3.30 17.95
CA VAL A 11 -17.02 4.40 18.91
C VAL A 11 -15.61 4.39 19.51
N VAL A 12 -15.08 3.22 19.86
CA VAL A 12 -13.70 3.09 20.37
C VAL A 12 -12.69 3.54 19.32
N LEU A 13 -12.85 3.12 18.06
CA LEU A 13 -11.99 3.57 16.96
C LEU A 13 -12.04 5.10 16.82
N ALA A 14 -13.25 5.68 16.83
CA ALA A 14 -13.42 7.13 16.70
C ALA A 14 -12.69 7.90 17.81
N ILE A 15 -12.77 7.44 19.06
CA ILE A 15 -12.05 8.06 20.18
C ILE A 15 -10.53 7.98 19.98
N ILE A 16 -10.01 6.83 19.56
CA ILE A 16 -8.58 6.65 19.28
C ILE A 16 -8.13 7.58 18.16
N LEU A 17 -8.91 7.69 17.08
CA LEU A 17 -8.64 8.59 15.96
C LEU A 17 -8.61 10.06 16.38
N ILE A 18 -9.49 10.47 17.31
CA ILE A 18 -9.54 11.83 17.83
C ILE A 18 -8.33 12.11 18.75
N PHE A 19 -7.98 11.18 19.65
CA PHE A 19 -6.84 11.35 20.57
C PHE A 19 -5.49 11.30 19.88
N PHE A 20 -5.28 10.34 18.98
CA PHE A 20 -4.03 10.20 18.22
C PHE A 20 -3.96 11.17 17.03
N GLY A 21 -5.11 11.69 16.59
CA GLY A 21 -5.24 12.49 15.39
C GLY A 21 -5.09 11.65 14.11
N GLY A 22 -5.85 12.00 13.07
CA GLY A 22 -5.85 11.27 11.79
C GLY A 22 -4.51 11.23 11.04
N LYS A 23 -3.51 12.02 11.46
CA LYS A 23 -2.16 12.04 10.87
C LYS A 23 -1.22 10.98 11.42
N ARG A 24 -1.37 10.53 12.68
CA ARG A 24 -0.43 9.58 13.31
C ARG A 24 -0.67 8.14 12.90
N ILE A 25 -1.94 7.76 12.70
CA ILE A 25 -2.32 6.41 12.29
C ILE A 25 -1.72 6.00 10.93
N PRO A 26 -1.82 6.79 9.85
CA PRO A 26 -1.21 6.43 8.56
C PRO A 26 0.32 6.42 8.61
N GLU A 27 0.94 7.28 9.42
CA GLU A 27 2.40 7.33 9.59
C GLU A 27 2.93 6.05 10.25
N ILE A 28 2.28 5.60 11.32
CA ILE A 28 2.62 4.35 12.03
C ILE A 28 2.26 3.12 11.18
N MET A 29 1.10 3.13 10.53
CA MET A 29 0.66 2.05 9.65
C MET A 29 1.59 1.86 8.45
N LYS A 30 2.17 2.94 7.91
CA LYS A 30 3.15 2.86 6.82
C LYS A 30 4.44 2.17 7.28
N GLY A 31 5.00 2.57 8.42
CA GLY A 31 6.20 1.92 8.98
C GLY A 31 5.96 0.46 9.40
N PHE A 32 4.80 0.19 10.01
CA PHE A 32 4.40 -1.17 10.41
C PHE A 32 4.12 -2.08 9.21
N GLY A 33 3.49 -1.54 8.16
CA GLY A 33 3.19 -2.25 6.92
C GLY A 33 4.45 -2.64 6.16
N GLU A 34 5.46 -1.77 6.12
CA GLU A 34 6.77 -2.08 5.53
C GLU A 34 7.46 -3.21 6.32
N GLY A 35 7.45 -3.14 7.66
CA GLY A 35 8.02 -4.19 8.51
C GLY A 35 7.35 -5.56 8.32
N ILE A 36 6.02 -5.61 8.25
CA ILE A 36 5.29 -6.85 7.95
C ILE A 36 5.60 -7.34 6.54
N ARG A 37 5.71 -6.44 5.55
CA ARG A 37 6.03 -6.80 4.16
C ARG A 37 7.41 -7.43 4.06
N SER A 38 8.43 -6.81 4.65
CA SER A 38 9.79 -7.36 4.68
C SER A 38 9.88 -8.66 5.49
N PHE A 39 9.11 -8.78 6.58
CA PHE A 39 9.03 -10.03 7.34
C PHE A 39 8.42 -11.16 6.51
N LYS A 40 7.35 -10.87 5.76
CA LYS A 40 6.69 -11.84 4.88
C LYS A 40 7.58 -12.21 3.69
N GLU A 41 8.26 -11.24 3.08
CA GLU A 41 9.22 -11.46 1.99
C GLU A 41 10.38 -12.35 2.44
N GLY A 42 10.94 -12.09 3.63
CA GLY A 42 12.00 -12.90 4.22
C GLY A 42 11.55 -14.31 4.62
N MET A 43 10.33 -14.47 5.13
CA MET A 43 9.77 -15.78 5.52
C MET A 43 9.29 -16.59 4.31
N SER A 44 8.84 -15.94 3.23
CA SER A 44 8.29 -16.62 2.05
C SER A 44 9.34 -17.00 1.01
N GLY A 45 10.60 -16.60 1.19
CA GLY A 45 11.73 -16.97 0.31
C GLY A 45 11.57 -16.59 -1.17
N THR A 46 10.54 -15.81 -1.51
CA THR A 46 10.20 -15.45 -2.89
C THR A 46 10.62 -14.02 -3.14
N SER A 47 11.84 -13.87 -3.67
CA SER A 47 12.36 -12.60 -4.16
C SER A 47 11.67 -12.23 -5.47
N HIS A 48 10.47 -11.63 -5.44
CA HIS A 48 10.05 -10.80 -6.58
C HIS A 48 8.95 -9.75 -6.31
N THR A 49 9.28 -8.55 -6.80
CA THR A 49 8.48 -7.39 -7.21
C THR A 49 8.01 -6.38 -6.15
N PRO A 50 8.58 -5.16 -6.17
CA PRO A 50 7.97 -3.99 -5.56
C PRO A 50 6.68 -3.64 -6.33
N GLN A 51 5.55 -4.12 -5.82
CA GLN A 51 4.23 -3.58 -6.16
C GLN A 51 4.07 -2.17 -5.55
N THR A 52 4.08 -1.18 -6.45
CA THR A 52 3.65 0.21 -6.29
C THR A 52 2.59 0.47 -7.41
N PRO A 53 1.51 1.26 -7.14
CA PRO A 53 0.09 0.94 -7.40
C PRO A 53 -0.51 1.23 -8.81
N PRO A 54 -1.74 0.76 -9.08
CA PRO A 54 -2.43 0.92 -10.37
C PRO A 54 -3.02 2.34 -10.51
N ALA A 55 -2.36 3.23 -11.26
CA ALA A 55 -2.97 4.41 -11.90
C ALA A 55 -1.94 5.20 -12.74
N GLN A 56 -1.44 4.65 -13.84
CA GLN A 56 -1.23 5.41 -15.08
C GLN A 56 -1.58 4.48 -16.23
N ALA A 57 -2.75 4.71 -16.83
CA ALA A 57 -3.14 4.11 -18.09
C ALA A 57 -2.10 4.50 -19.18
N PRO A 58 -1.79 3.60 -20.13
CA PRO A 58 -0.94 3.94 -21.27
C PRO A 58 -1.67 5.01 -22.11
N PRO A 59 -0.99 6.12 -22.46
CA PRO A 59 -0.56 6.23 -23.85
C PRO A 59 0.78 6.97 -24.04
N SER A 60 1.33 6.84 -25.24
CA SER A 60 2.43 7.60 -25.84
C SER A 60 3.86 7.27 -25.38
N VAL A 61 4.38 6.14 -25.88
CA VAL A 61 5.73 6.14 -26.47
C VAL A 61 5.53 6.45 -27.96
N PRO A 62 5.79 7.67 -28.47
CA PRO A 62 5.94 7.87 -29.90
C PRO A 62 7.18 7.11 -30.33
N ALA A 63 6.98 6.17 -31.25
CA ALA A 63 7.99 5.32 -31.83
C ALA A 63 9.26 6.09 -32.24
N GLN A 64 10.38 5.82 -31.56
CA GLN A 64 11.74 6.02 -32.09
C GLN A 64 12.66 4.95 -31.48
N PRO A 65 13.17 4.02 -32.31
CA PRO A 65 14.59 4.00 -32.66
C PRO A 65 14.70 4.12 -34.18
N ALA A 66 15.41 5.13 -34.68
CA ALA A 66 16.83 5.06 -34.96
C ALA A 66 17.16 3.99 -36.03
N SER A 67 17.49 4.50 -37.23
CA SER A 67 18.54 3.99 -38.12
C SER A 67 18.26 2.64 -38.80
N GLU A 68 18.06 2.63 -40.12
CA GLU A 68 19.12 2.42 -41.11
C GLU A 68 19.48 0.94 -41.28
N GLU A 69 19.75 0.53 -42.53
CA GLU A 69 20.08 -0.83 -42.99
C GLU A 69 18.83 -1.71 -43.26
N LYS A 70 18.48 -2.01 -44.51
CA LYS A 70 19.30 -2.84 -45.40
C LYS A 70 18.87 -2.72 -46.86
N LYS A 71 19.91 -2.55 -47.67
CA LYS A 71 20.02 -2.61 -49.13
C LYS A 71 19.55 -3.94 -49.73
#